data_AF-A0A1S1X7S9-F1
#
_entry.id   AF-A0A1S1X7S9-F1
#
_cell.length_a   1.000
_cell.length_b   1.000
_cell.length_c   1.000
_cell.angle_alpha   90.00
_cell.angle_beta   90.00
_cell.angle_gamma   90.00
#
_symmetry.space_group_name_H-M   'P 1'
#
loop_
_entity.id
_entity.type
_entity.pdbx_description
1 polymer ?
#
loop_
_entity_poly.entity_id
_entity_poly.type
_entity_poly.pdbx_seq_one_letter_code
_entity_poly.pdbx_strand_id
1 'polypeptide(L)' 'MYRLKLISPHFGIDDKGPLHPTQEQARQAAELMLRVYRGNVRAEVHRVDVKTRKTEKLEEVYIKQEWIE' A
#
# COMPACT_ATOMS: atom_id res chain seq x y z
N MET A 1 -4.48 -12.69 -5.22
CA MET A 1 -4.84 -11.86 -4.06
C MET A 1 -4.00 -10.59 -4.12
N TYR A 2 -4.34 -9.58 -3.32
CA TYR A 2 -3.63 -8.30 -3.32
C TYR A 2 -3.11 -8.00 -1.92
N ARG A 3 -1.97 -7.33 -1.84
CA ARG A 3 -1.35 -6.95 -0.57
C ARG A 3 -0.79 -5.55 -0.68
N LEU A 4 -0.74 -4.87 0.45
CA LEU A 4 -0.08 -3.59 0.58
C LEU A 4 1.36 -3.75 1.05
N LYS A 5 2.26 -2.94 0.48
CA LYS A 5 3.55 -2.64 1.05
C LYS A 5 3.58 -1.17 1.44
N LEU A 6 3.71 -0.89 2.73
CA LEU A 6 3.92 0.46 3.23
C LEU A 6 5.42 0.67 3.39
N ILE A 7 5.91 1.78 2.90
CA ILE A 7 7.34 2.10 2.91
C ILE A 7 7.49 3.45 3.60
N SER A 8 8.26 3.48 4.68
CA SER A 8 8.50 4.67 5.47
C SER A 8 9.94 4.70 5.97
N PRO A 9 10.57 5.88 6.08
CA PRO A 9 11.86 5.99 6.76
C PRO A 9 11.80 5.58 8.25
N HIS A 10 10.62 5.61 8.89
CA HIS A 10 10.49 5.31 10.32
C HIS A 10 10.50 3.81 10.64
N PHE A 11 9.90 2.98 9.78
CA PHE A 11 9.74 1.55 10.01
C PHE A 11 10.26 0.67 8.86
N GLY A 12 10.84 1.26 7.82
CA GLY A 12 11.31 0.55 6.63
C GLY A 12 10.15 0.10 5.75
N ILE A 13 10.04 -1.21 5.52
CA ILE A 13 9.00 -1.82 4.67
C ILE A 13 8.09 -2.67 5.54
N ASP A 14 6.80 -2.36 5.55
CA ASP A 14 5.76 -3.21 6.11
C ASP A 14 4.98 -3.88 4.98
N ASP A 15 5.21 -5.18 4.81
CA ASP A 15 4.51 -6.05 3.87
C ASP A 15 3.74 -7.19 4.60
N LYS A 16 3.47 -7.01 5.89
CA LYS A 16 2.76 -7.99 6.73
C LYS A 16 1.25 -7.75 6.78
N GLY A 17 0.77 -6.75 6.04
CA GLY A 17 -0.64 -6.41 5.95
C GLY A 17 -1.54 -7.55 5.42
N PRO A 18 -2.85 -7.42 5.65
CA PRO A 18 -3.84 -8.41 5.22
C PRO A 18 -3.85 -8.57 3.70
N LEU A 19 -4.33 -9.73 3.24
CA LEU A 19 -4.60 -9.97 1.84
C LEU A 19 -6.00 -9.46 1.49
N HIS A 20 -6.08 -8.67 0.42
CA HIS A 20 -7.32 -8.17 -0.13
C HIS A 20 -7.77 -9.04 -1.33
N PRO A 21 -9.08 -9.28 -1.48
CA PRO A 21 -9.62 -10.07 -2.58
C PRO A 21 -9.52 -9.34 -3.93
N THR A 22 -9.62 -8.00 -3.95
CA THR A 22 -9.57 -7.18 -5.16
C THR A 22 -8.51 -6.08 -5.07
N GLN A 23 -8.03 -5.63 -6.23
CA GLN A 23 -7.10 -4.50 -6.34
C GLN A 23 -7.73 -3.21 -5.76
N GLU A 24 -9.01 -2.99 -6.05
CA GLU A 24 -9.75 -1.82 -5.58
C GLU A 24 -9.77 -1.72 -4.05
N GLN A 25 -10.05 -2.82 -3.36
CA GLN A 25 -10.02 -2.83 -1.89
C GLN A 25 -8.62 -2.59 -1.35
N ALA A 26 -7.59 -3.11 -2.02
CA ALA A 26 -6.21 -2.80 -1.65
C ALA A 26 -5.91 -1.31 -1.84
N ARG A 27 -6.33 -0.70 -2.95
CA ARG A 27 -6.15 0.74 -3.20
C ARG A 27 -6.84 1.60 -2.14
N GLN A 28 -8.10 1.31 -1.83
CA GLN A 28 -8.84 2.03 -0.79
C GLN A 28 -8.15 1.93 0.57
N ALA A 29 -7.62 0.76 0.92
CA ALA A 29 -6.82 0.59 2.13
C ALA A 29 -5.49 1.37 2.08
N ALA A 30 -4.82 1.41 0.93
CA ALA A 30 -3.61 2.23 0.74
C ALA A 30 -3.90 3.71 0.98
N GLU A 31 -4.95 4.25 0.37
CA GLU A 31 -5.38 5.64 0.54
C GLU A 31 -5.68 5.97 1.99
N LEU A 32 -6.38 5.07 2.70
CA LEU A 32 -6.67 5.23 4.12
C LEU A 32 -5.39 5.25 4.96
N MET A 33 -4.45 4.34 4.71
CA MET A 33 -3.17 4.32 5.42
C MET A 33 -2.36 5.60 5.17
N LEU A 34 -2.31 6.09 3.94
CA LEU A 34 -1.62 7.35 3.61
C LEU A 34 -2.24 8.55 4.35
N ARG A 35 -3.57 8.60 4.49
CA ARG A 35 -4.26 9.65 5.26
C ARG A 35 -3.95 9.57 6.76
N VAL A 36 -3.86 8.37 7.33
CA VAL A 36 -3.53 8.16 8.74
C VAL A 36 -2.07 8.55 9.04
N TYR A 37 -1.15 8.18 8.15
CA TYR A 37 0.29 8.37 8.35
C TYR A 37 0.85 9.75 7.94
N ARG A 38 -0.01 10.72 7.60
CA ARG A 38 0.31 12.14 7.32
C ARG A 38 1.63 12.34 6.55
N GLY A 39 1.74 11.76 5.35
CA GLY A 39 2.75 12.14 4.35
C GLY A 39 4.08 11.40 4.38
N ASN A 40 4.45 10.76 5.49
CA ASN A 40 5.76 10.07 5.62
C ASN A 40 5.71 8.58 5.25
N VAL A 41 4.69 8.16 4.50
CA VAL A 41 4.50 6.77 4.06
C VAL A 41 4.22 6.76 2.56
N ARG A 42 4.82 5.80 1.87
CA ARG A 42 4.55 5.44 0.49
C ARG A 42 3.82 4.10 0.48
N ALA A 43 2.70 4.00 -0.20
CA ALA A 43 1.90 2.77 -0.24
C ALA A 43 1.93 2.16 -1.64
N GLU A 44 2.32 0.89 -1.72
CA GLU A 44 2.34 0.13 -2.96
C GLU A 44 1.33 -1.01 -2.89
N VAL A 45 0.59 -1.24 -3.98
CA VAL A 45 -0.30 -2.39 -4.13
C VAL A 45 0.41 -3.46 -4.94
N HIS A 46 0.45 -4.67 -4.40
CA HIS A 46 1.09 -5.82 -5.00
C HIS A 46 0.10 -6.95 -5.25
N ARG A 47 0.20 -7.61 -6.39
CA ARG A 47 -0.49 -8.87 -6.67
C ARG A 47 0.32 -10.03 -6.09
N VAL A 48 -0.33 -10.84 -5.27
CA VAL A 48 0.20 -12.08 -4.72
C VAL A 48 -0.42 -13.26 -5.45
N ASP A 49 0.44 -14.02 -6.12
CA ASP A 49 0.11 -15.34 -6.63
C ASP A 49 0.39 -16.39 -5.54
N VAL A 50 -0.67 -16.96 -4.99
CA VAL A 50 -0.60 -17.97 -3.92
C VAL A 50 0.00 -19.30 -4.40
N LYS A 51 -0.06 -19.61 -5.70
CA LYS A 51 0.49 -20.86 -6.25
C LYS A 51 2.00 -20.78 -6.41
N THR A 52 2.48 -19.65 -6.91
CA THR A 52 3.92 -19.44 -7.20
C THR A 52 4.65 -18.69 -6.09
N ARG A 53 3.93 -18.18 -5.08
CA ARG A 53 4.40 -17.25 -4.02
C ARG A 53 5.07 -15.99 -4.59
N LYS A 54 4.84 -15.68 -5.87
CA LYS A 54 5.38 -14.49 -6.51
C LYS A 54 4.53 -13.28 -6.13
N THR A 55 5.24 -12.17 -5.95
CA THR A 55 4.63 -10.88 -5.61
C THR A 55 5.06 -9.87 -6.67
N GLU A 56 4.10 -9.18 -7.27
CA GLU A 56 4.34 -8.23 -8.35
C GLU A 56 3.72 -6.89 -7.98
N LYS A 57 4.49 -5.80 -8.09
CA LYS A 57 3.98 -4.44 -7.88
C LYS A 57 3.06 -4.07 -9.04
N LEU A 58 1.82 -3.71 -8.72
CA LEU A 58 0.84 -3.27 -9.71
C LEU A 58 0.75 -1.75 -9.79
N GLU A 59 0.71 -1.08 -8.64
CA GLU A 59 0.56 0.37 -8.57
C GLU A 59 1.23 0.93 -7.33
N GLU A 60 1.62 2.20 -7.42
CA GLU A 60 2.02 3.02 -6.29
C GLU A 60 0.93 4.07 -6.07
N VAL A 61 0.43 4.14 -4.83
CA VAL A 61 -0.68 5.01 -4.46
C VAL A 61 -0.10 6.29 -3.84
N TYR A 62 -0.56 7.42 -4.35
CA TYR A 62 -0.19 8.73 -3.84
C TYR A 62 -1.47 9.51 -3.54
N ILE A 63 -1.52 10.14 -2.37
CA ILE A 63 -2.45 11.23 -2.12
C ILE A 63 -1.69 12.53 -2.25
N LYS A 64 -2.14 13.42 -3.14
CA LYS A 64 -1.70 14.82 -3.11
C LYS A 64 -2.13 15.37 -1.75
N GLN A 65 -1.17 15.55 -0.84
CA GLN A 65 -1.43 16.36 0.33
C GLN A 65 -1.46 17.80 -0.15
N GLU A 66 -2.65 18.39 -0.23
CA GLU A 66 -2.77 19.84 -0.22
C GLU A 66 -2.24 20.30 1.13
N TRP A 67 -1.06 20.94 1.10
CA TRP A 67 -0.53 21.65 2.25
C TRP A 67 -1.53 22.77 2.54
N ILE A 68 -2.26 22.65 3.66
CA ILE A 68 -2.94 23.82 4.22
C ILE A 68 -1.82 24.59 4.93
N GLU A 69 -1.41 25.70 4.30
CA GLU A 69 -0.43 26.67 4.79
C GLU A 69 -0.76 27.22 6.18
#